data_AF-A0AAD5BH80-F1
#
_entry.id   AF-A0AAD5BH80-F1
#
_cell.length_a   1.000
_cell.length_b   1.000
_cell.length_c   1.000
_cell.angle_alpha   90.00
_cell.angle_beta   90.00
_cell.angle_gamma   90.00
#
_symmetry.space_group_name_H-M   'P 1'
#
loop_
_entity.id
_entity.type
_entity.pdbx_description
1 polymer ?
#
loop_
_entity_poly.entity_id
_entity_poly.type
_entity_poly.pdbx_seq_one_letter_code
_entity_poly.pdbx_strand_id
1 'polypeptide(L)'
;MSSSPKNQKPEIEQISHYSSDDDSMSVDDDIFNEKPTLTLPVIKNYFATRLTTLFDLPVYHQDKRWYELMNPIPALREMTLRDWNYYGLGWFGWVLDAMDFFCVSVALPEIAVSLNSTVADITWGVTVVLMLRAIGAISFGIAS
;
A
#
# COMPACT_ATOMS: atom_id res chain seq x y z
N MET A 1 -26.50 -24.69 -54.92
CA MET A 1 -26.32 -25.44 -53.66
C MET A 1 -25.07 -24.86 -53.02
N SER A 2 -25.24 -24.03 -52.00
CA SER A 2 -25.24 -24.48 -50.60
C SER A 2 -23.81 -24.85 -50.21
N SER A 3 -23.13 -24.22 -49.26
CA SER A 3 -23.50 -23.25 -48.24
C SER A 3 -22.18 -23.05 -47.50
N SER A 4 -21.67 -21.82 -47.43
CA SER A 4 -20.51 -21.49 -46.61
C SER A 4 -20.86 -21.73 -45.14
N PRO A 5 -20.10 -22.54 -44.37
CA PRO A 5 -20.25 -22.58 -42.93
C PRO A 5 -19.12 -21.81 -42.24
N LYS A 6 -19.55 -20.79 -41.50
CA LYS A 6 -19.07 -20.33 -40.19
C LYS A 6 -17.57 -20.40 -39.89
N ASN A 7 -17.00 -19.19 -39.90
CA ASN A 7 -16.05 -18.65 -38.94
C ASN A 7 -16.20 -19.31 -37.54
N GLN A 8 -15.23 -20.12 -37.14
CA GLN A 8 -15.13 -20.66 -35.78
C GLN A 8 -13.75 -20.33 -35.24
N LYS A 9 -13.73 -19.30 -34.39
CA LYS A 9 -12.62 -18.92 -33.51
C LYS A 9 -12.21 -20.15 -32.68
N PRO A 10 -10.95 -20.60 -32.75
CA PRO A 10 -10.43 -21.50 -31.73
C PRO A 10 -10.12 -20.69 -30.46
N GLU A 11 -10.56 -21.28 -29.36
CA GLU A 11 -10.39 -20.92 -27.97
C GLU A 11 -8.92 -20.62 -27.63
N ILE A 12 -8.69 -19.63 -26.76
CA ILE A 12 -7.37 -19.39 -26.17
C ILE A 12 -7.19 -20.49 -25.13
N GLU A 13 -6.71 -21.63 -25.58
CA GLU A 13 -6.32 -22.74 -24.71
C GLU A 13 -4.99 -22.37 -24.07
N GLN A 14 -5.06 -22.12 -22.77
CA GLN A 14 -3.94 -22.02 -21.86
C GLN A 14 -3.09 -23.29 -21.97
N ILE A 15 -1.95 -23.22 -22.64
CA ILE A 15 -0.91 -24.25 -22.56
C ILE A 15 0.42 -23.55 -22.32
N SER A 16 0.65 -23.25 -21.05
CA SER A 16 1.97 -23.02 -20.49
C SER A 16 2.83 -24.25 -20.80
N HIS A 17 3.80 -24.07 -21.69
CA HIS A 17 4.81 -25.05 -22.02
C HIS A 17 5.83 -25.11 -20.87
N TYR A 18 5.47 -25.76 -19.77
CA TYR A 18 6.45 -26.15 -18.75
C TYR A 18 7.10 -27.45 -19.23
N SER A 19 8.23 -27.29 -19.91
CA SER A 19 9.05 -28.41 -20.37
C SER A 19 9.68 -29.06 -19.14
N SER A 20 9.31 -30.31 -18.90
CA SER A 20 10.05 -31.24 -18.06
C SER A 20 11.42 -31.54 -18.67
N ASP A 21 12.35 -31.92 -17.79
CA ASP A 21 13.64 -32.55 -18.07
C ASP A 21 14.82 -31.58 -18.31
N ASP A 22 15.33 -31.02 -17.21
CA ASP A 22 16.77 -31.14 -16.96
C ASP A 22 17.05 -31.25 -15.45
N ASP A 23 17.98 -32.14 -15.15
CA ASP A 23 18.26 -32.74 -13.86
C ASP A 23 19.12 -31.79 -13.01
N SER A 24 18.49 -30.96 -12.16
CA SER A 24 19.20 -30.25 -11.08
C SER A 24 18.29 -29.94 -9.89
N MET A 25 18.25 -30.89 -8.96
CA MET A 25 18.31 -30.66 -7.51
C MET A 25 17.26 -29.68 -6.93
N SER A 26 16.11 -30.24 -6.56
CA SER A 26 15.01 -29.63 -5.79
C SER A 26 15.40 -29.24 -4.35
N VAL A 27 16.39 -28.37 -4.17
CA VAL A 27 16.91 -28.00 -2.83
C VAL A 27 16.34 -26.69 -2.29
N ASP A 28 15.63 -25.88 -3.09
CA ASP A 28 15.26 -24.52 -2.67
C ASP A 28 13.86 -24.35 -2.05
N ASP A 29 12.92 -25.29 -2.24
CA ASP A 29 11.56 -25.15 -1.68
C ASP A 29 11.44 -25.61 -0.21
N ASP A 30 12.36 -26.42 0.29
CA ASP A 30 12.33 -26.95 1.66
C ASP A 30 13.10 -26.06 2.67
N ILE A 31 14.01 -25.19 2.22
CA ILE A 31 14.86 -24.34 3.08
C ILE A 31 14.02 -23.26 3.80
N PHE A 32 12.92 -22.79 3.19
CA PHE A 32 12.07 -21.75 3.75
C PHE A 32 10.92 -22.28 4.60
N ASN A 33 10.70 -23.60 4.65
CA ASN A 33 9.55 -24.22 5.30
C ASN A 33 9.89 -24.92 6.63
N GLU A 34 11.14 -24.83 7.11
CA GLU A 34 11.47 -25.25 8.48
C GLU A 34 11.10 -24.17 9.50
N LYS A 35 10.32 -24.54 10.51
CA LYS A 35 9.98 -23.64 11.62
C LYS A 35 11.27 -23.09 12.27
N PRO A 36 11.42 -21.77 12.41
CA PRO A 36 12.63 -21.19 12.97
C PRO A 36 12.81 -21.65 14.41
N THR A 37 14.02 -22.08 14.77
CA THR A 37 14.36 -22.36 16.16
C THR A 37 14.44 -21.03 16.91
N LEU A 38 13.47 -20.79 17.80
CA LEU A 38 13.36 -19.56 18.61
C LEU A 38 14.38 -19.54 19.76
N THR A 39 15.65 -19.72 19.45
CA THR A 39 16.75 -19.66 20.42
C THR A 39 17.28 -18.22 20.49
N LEU A 40 17.54 -17.70 21.70
CA LEU A 40 18.06 -16.34 21.93
C LEU A 40 19.27 -15.93 21.04
N PRO A 41 20.30 -16.77 20.83
CA PRO A 41 21.40 -16.45 19.90
C PRO A 41 20.95 -16.35 18.43
N VAL A 42 19.96 -17.15 18.00
CA VAL A 42 19.41 -17.12 16.63
C VAL A 42 18.60 -15.85 16.43
N ILE A 43 17.79 -15.44 17.40
CA ILE A 43 17.03 -14.18 17.36
C ILE A 43 17.98 -12.99 17.21
N LYS A 44 19.08 -12.95 17.98
CA LYS A 44 20.09 -11.87 17.87
C LYS A 44 20.74 -11.84 16.49
N ASN A 45 21.15 -13.00 15.96
CA ASN A 45 21.76 -13.10 14.64
C ASN A 45 20.75 -12.76 13.54
N TYR A 46 19.49 -13.18 13.69
CA TYR A 46 18.38 -12.90 12.77
C TYR A 46 18.07 -11.40 12.70
N PHE A 47 18.00 -10.69 13.82
CA PHE A 47 17.81 -9.23 13.80
C PHE A 47 19.00 -8.51 13.15
N ALA A 48 20.24 -8.99 13.40
CA ALA A 48 21.43 -8.43 12.80
C ALA A 48 21.48 -8.65 11.27
N THR A 49 21.13 -9.84 10.78
CA THR A 49 21.08 -10.14 9.34
C THR A 49 19.84 -9.59 8.65
N ARG A 50 18.71 -9.48 9.36
CA ARG A 50 17.49 -8.86 8.83
C ARG A 50 17.67 -7.39 8.53
N LEU A 51 18.43 -6.63 9.34
CA LEU A 51 18.71 -5.24 9.01
C LEU A 51 19.49 -5.12 7.70
N THR A 52 20.40 -6.04 7.40
CA THR A 52 21.14 -6.04 6.12
C THR A 52 20.28 -6.53 4.96
N THR A 53 19.45 -7.56 5.20
CA THR A 53 18.53 -8.13 4.20
C THR A 53 17.36 -7.20 3.88
N LEU A 54 16.94 -6.35 4.84
CA LEU A 54 15.90 -5.33 4.63
C LEU A 54 16.39 -4.23 3.66
N PHE A 55 17.70 -3.97 3.63
CA PHE A 55 18.33 -3.04 2.70
C PHE A 55 18.85 -3.72 1.43
N ASP A 56 18.78 -5.04 1.35
CA ASP A 56 19.01 -5.77 0.11
C ASP A 56 17.73 -5.67 -0.73
N LEU A 57 17.63 -4.57 -1.46
CA LEU A 57 16.54 -4.41 -2.41
C LEU A 57 16.64 -5.55 -3.44
N PRO A 58 15.58 -6.32 -3.70
CA PRO A 58 15.52 -7.36 -4.75
C PRO A 58 15.61 -6.79 -6.19
N VAL A 59 16.17 -5.60 -6.34
CA VAL A 59 16.44 -4.89 -7.58
C VAL A 59 17.70 -5.44 -8.27
N TYR A 60 18.57 -6.17 -7.56
CA TYR A 60 19.83 -6.66 -8.12
C TYR A 60 19.69 -7.95 -8.97
N HIS A 61 18.61 -8.71 -8.78
CA HIS A 61 18.35 -9.98 -9.49
C HIS A 61 17.32 -9.86 -10.63
N GLN A 62 16.91 -8.65 -10.99
CA GLN A 62 15.97 -8.40 -12.08
C GLN A 62 16.75 -7.97 -13.33
N ASP A 63 16.66 -8.72 -14.43
CA ASP A 63 17.24 -8.40 -15.76
C ASP A 63 16.63 -7.15 -16.44
N LYS A 64 15.96 -6.28 -15.67
CA LYS A 64 15.28 -5.09 -16.17
C LYS A 64 16.09 -3.86 -15.83
N ARG A 65 16.25 -2.94 -16.79
CA ARG A 65 17.00 -1.71 -16.59
C ARG A 65 16.30 -0.85 -15.52
N TRP A 66 17.05 -0.16 -14.67
CA TRP A 66 16.51 0.63 -13.54
C TRP A 66 15.37 1.59 -13.91
N TYR A 67 15.38 2.16 -15.13
CA TYR A 67 14.28 2.98 -15.67
C TYR A 67 12.98 2.22 -15.94
N GLU A 68 13.04 0.93 -16.28
CA GLU A 68 11.86 0.08 -16.52
C GLU A 68 11.20 -0.34 -15.20
N LEU A 69 11.97 -0.49 -14.11
CA LEU A 69 11.43 -0.71 -12.77
C LEU A 69 10.78 0.55 -12.18
N MET A 70 11.32 1.73 -12.51
CA MET A 70 10.83 3.01 -12.00
C MET A 70 9.64 3.57 -12.77
N ASN A 71 9.21 2.96 -13.87
CA ASN A 71 8.13 3.49 -14.69
C ASN A 71 6.78 3.22 -14.02
N PRO A 72 6.07 4.24 -13.50
CA PRO A 72 4.77 4.04 -12.84
C PRO A 72 3.63 3.83 -13.85
N ILE A 73 3.87 4.11 -15.14
CA ILE A 73 2.86 4.06 -16.21
C ILE A 73 2.22 2.67 -16.38
N PRO A 74 2.98 1.55 -16.47
CA PRO A 74 2.40 0.21 -16.56
C PRO A 74 1.53 -0.13 -15.33
N ALA A 75 1.98 0.19 -14.12
CA ALA A 75 1.24 -0.05 -12.88
C ALA A 75 -0.06 0.78 -12.80
N LEU A 76 -0.02 2.05 -13.23
CA LEU A 76 -1.21 2.90 -13.31
C LEU A 76 -2.23 2.42 -14.36
N ARG A 77 -1.78 1.70 -15.39
CA ARG A 77 -2.64 1.17 -16.46
C ARG A 77 -3.31 -0.16 -16.09
N GLU A 78 -2.75 -0.89 -15.13
CA GLU A 78 -3.34 -2.12 -14.59
C GLU A 78 -4.44 -1.84 -13.54
N MET A 79 -4.58 -0.58 -13.10
CA MET A 79 -5.51 -0.17 -12.07
C MET A 79 -6.95 0.00 -12.61
N THR A 80 -7.92 -0.64 -11.95
CA THR A 80 -9.33 -0.58 -12.35
C THR A 80 -9.98 0.73 -11.91
N LEU A 81 -11.08 1.14 -12.55
CA LEU A 81 -11.86 2.33 -12.13
C LEU A 81 -12.35 2.25 -10.67
N ARG A 82 -12.60 1.04 -10.17
CA ARG A 82 -12.98 0.82 -8.77
C ARG A 82 -11.83 1.15 -7.80
N ASP A 83 -10.60 0.81 -8.17
CA ASP A 83 -9.42 1.06 -7.35
C ASP A 83 -9.14 2.58 -7.29
N TRP A 84 -9.40 3.27 -8.40
CA TRP A 84 -9.38 4.75 -8.46
C TRP A 84 -10.43 5.38 -7.56
N ASN A 85 -11.60 4.77 -7.41
CA ASN A 85 -12.63 5.27 -6.51
C ASN A 85 -12.23 5.13 -5.04
N TYR A 86 -11.61 4.02 -4.64
CA TYR A 86 -11.09 3.87 -3.27
C TYR A 86 -9.96 4.85 -2.96
N TYR A 87 -9.06 5.07 -3.92
CA TYR A 87 -8.04 6.10 -3.80
C TYR A 87 -8.66 7.50 -3.66
N GLY A 88 -9.65 7.81 -4.50
CA GLY A 88 -10.39 9.07 -4.45
C GLY A 88 -11.11 9.29 -3.11
N LEU A 89 -11.68 8.23 -2.52
CA LEU A 89 -12.31 8.31 -1.21
C LEU A 89 -11.31 8.67 -0.10
N GLY A 90 -10.14 8.03 -0.10
CA GLY A 90 -9.06 8.34 0.84
C GLY A 90 -8.52 9.77 0.63
N TRP A 91 -8.29 10.16 -0.62
CA TRP A 91 -7.87 11.52 -0.99
C TRP A 91 -8.88 12.57 -0.52
N PHE A 92 -10.17 12.34 -0.76
CA PHE A 92 -11.23 13.28 -0.35
C PHE A 92 -11.32 13.40 1.17
N GLY A 93 -11.19 12.30 1.91
CA GLY A 93 -11.10 12.33 3.37
C GLY A 93 -9.91 13.14 3.89
N TRP A 94 -8.77 13.07 3.20
CA TRP A 94 -7.60 13.90 3.52
C TRP A 94 -7.82 15.38 3.19
N VAL A 95 -8.45 15.70 2.06
CA VAL A 95 -8.76 17.08 1.67
C VAL A 95 -9.77 17.72 2.64
N LEU A 96 -10.81 16.99 3.05
CA LEU A 96 -11.80 17.48 4.00
C LEU A 96 -11.20 17.81 5.37
N ASP A 97 -10.25 17.00 5.84
CA ASP A 97 -9.53 17.29 7.08
C ASP A 97 -8.68 18.56 7.00
N ALA A 98 -7.94 18.74 5.90
CA ALA A 98 -7.16 19.95 5.69
C ALA A 98 -8.06 21.20 5.58
N MET A 99 -9.20 21.08 4.89
CA MET A 99 -10.17 22.16 4.73
C MET A 99 -10.71 22.64 6.08
N ASP A 100 -11.12 21.74 6.98
CA ASP A 100 -11.64 22.08 8.30
C ASP A 100 -10.64 22.90 9.12
N PHE A 101 -9.36 22.48 9.13
CA PHE A 101 -8.29 23.22 9.79
C PHE A 101 -8.14 24.65 9.25
N PHE A 102 -8.19 24.83 7.93
CA PHE A 102 -8.07 26.16 7.32
C PHE A 102 -9.30 27.04 7.60
N CYS A 103 -10.51 26.49 7.48
CA CYS A 103 -11.74 27.21 7.79
C CYS A 103 -11.76 27.72 9.24
N VAL A 104 -11.39 26.88 10.19
CA VAL A 104 -11.31 27.28 11.60
C VAL A 104 -10.22 28.34 11.81
N SER A 105 -9.05 28.20 11.18
CA SER A 105 -7.97 29.18 11.32
C SER A 105 -8.32 30.59 10.82
N VAL A 106 -9.17 30.70 9.78
CA VAL A 106 -9.64 31.99 9.23
C VAL A 106 -10.79 32.55 10.06
N ALA A 107 -11.67 31.69 10.58
CA ALA A 107 -12.84 32.10 11.37
C ALA A 107 -12.53 32.35 12.87
N LEU A 108 -11.33 32.01 13.33
CA LEU A 108 -10.85 32.16 14.71
C LEU A 108 -11.23 33.50 15.39
N PRO A 109 -11.01 34.68 14.78
CA PRO A 109 -11.34 35.96 15.42
C PRO A 109 -12.84 36.19 15.59
N GLU A 110 -13.65 35.81 14.60
CA GLU A 110 -15.11 35.93 14.66
C GLU A 110 -15.71 34.99 15.72
N ILE A 111 -15.18 33.77 15.81
CA ILE A 111 -15.59 32.79 16.82
C ILE A 111 -15.24 33.30 18.23
N ALA A 112 -14.07 33.91 18.43
CA ALA A 112 -13.66 34.49 19.71
C ALA A 112 -14.61 35.60 20.19
N VAL A 113 -15.03 36.49 19.29
CA VAL A 113 -15.99 37.56 19.59
C VAL A 113 -17.36 37.00 19.95
N SER A 114 -17.84 36.00 19.22
CA SER A 114 -19.16 35.40 19.44
C SER A 114 -19.28 34.58 20.75
N LEU A 115 -18.20 33.90 21.16
CA LEU A 115 -18.17 33.11 22.41
C LEU A 115 -17.66 33.88 23.63
N ASN A 116 -17.26 35.15 23.47
CA ASN A 116 -16.60 35.93 24.53
C ASN A 116 -15.37 35.24 25.15
N SER A 117 -14.70 34.37 24.38
CA SER A 117 -13.51 33.61 24.80
C SER A 117 -12.27 34.14 24.10
N THR A 118 -11.09 33.82 24.65
CA THR A 118 -9.83 34.25 24.04
C THR A 118 -9.47 33.37 22.85
N VAL A 119 -8.76 33.94 21.87
CA VAL A 119 -8.21 33.22 20.70
C VAL A 119 -7.34 32.02 21.13
N ALA A 120 -6.71 32.10 22.31
CA ALA A 120 -5.92 31.01 22.87
C ALA A 120 -6.79 29.78 23.21
N ASP A 121 -8.01 29.95 23.73
CA ASP A 121 -8.88 28.83 24.11
C ASP A 121 -9.36 28.05 22.88
N ILE A 122 -9.64 28.77 21.80
CA ILE A 122 -10.03 28.17 20.52
C ILE A 122 -8.86 27.38 19.92
N THR A 123 -7.64 27.94 19.99
CA THR A 123 -6.43 27.25 19.53
C THR A 123 -6.18 25.97 20.33
N TRP A 124 -6.41 25.99 21.64
CA TRP A 124 -6.40 24.79 22.49
C TRP A 124 -7.45 23.76 22.07
N GLY A 125 -8.65 24.19 21.68
CA GLY A 125 -9.68 23.29 21.14
C GLY A 125 -9.23 22.62 19.83
N VAL A 126 -8.61 23.36 18.92
CA VAL A 126 -8.09 22.84 17.66
C VAL A 126 -6.98 21.81 17.90
N THR A 127 -6.04 22.06 18.81
CA THR A 127 -4.99 21.07 19.12
C THR A 127 -5.56 19.79 19.72
N VAL A 128 -6.60 19.87 20.56
CA VAL A 128 -7.32 18.69 21.06
C VAL A 128 -7.92 17.87 19.91
N VAL A 129 -8.54 18.52 18.93
CA VAL A 129 -9.09 17.86 17.73
C VAL A 129 -7.99 17.17 16.92
N LEU A 130 -6.83 17.81 16.74
CA LEU A 130 -5.71 17.23 16.00
C LEU A 130 -5.12 16.01 16.73
N MET A 131 -5.07 16.03 18.05
CA MET A 131 -4.66 14.86 18.85
C MET A 131 -5.71 13.75 18.79
N LEU A 132 -7.01 14.10 18.79
CA LEU A 132 -8.09 13.14 18.62
C LEU A 132 -7.99 12.37 17.29
N ARG A 133 -7.48 13.00 16.22
CA ARG A 133 -7.21 12.33 14.94
C ARG A 133 -6.24 11.15 15.10
N ALA A 134 -5.15 11.33 15.83
CA ALA A 134 -4.19 10.27 16.11
C ALA A 134 -4.79 9.19 17.03
N ILE A 135 -5.55 9.60 18.05
CA ILE A 135 -6.24 8.69 18.96
C ILE A 135 -7.24 7.82 18.18
N GLY A 136 -8.05 8.42 17.31
CA GLY A 136 -9.00 7.72 16.45
C GLY A 136 -8.32 6.73 15.50
N ALA A 137 -7.16 7.08 14.93
CA ALA A 137 -6.38 6.17 14.10
C ALA A 137 -5.88 4.95 14.90
N ILE A 138 -5.43 5.15 16.14
CA ILE A 138 -5.00 4.05 17.02
C ILE A 138 -6.20 3.17 17.40
N SER A 139 -7.32 3.77 17.81
CA SER A 139 -8.51 3.02 18.21
C SER A 139 -9.11 2.20 17.06
N PHE A 140 -9.20 2.78 15.86
CA PHE A 140 -9.68 2.07 14.68
C PHE A 140 -8.68 1.01 14.19
N GLY A 141 -7.37 1.28 14.29
CA GLY A 141 -6.32 0.32 13.95
C GLY A 141 -6.28 -0.91 14.87
N ILE A 142 -6.71 -0.79 16.13
CA ILE A 142 -6.88 -1.94 17.03
C ILE A 142 -8.16 -2.73 16.70
N ALA A 143 -9.19 -2.06 16.16
CA ALA A 143 -10.47 -2.67 15.83
C ALA A 143 -10.52 -3.30 14.42
N SER A 144 -9.60 -2.92 13.53
CA SER A 144 -9.45 -3.41 12.15
C SER A 144 -8.56 -4.65 12.08
#